data_AF-A0A0D8ZSZ1-F1
#
_entry.id   AF-A0A0D8ZSZ1-F1
#
_cell.length_a   1.000
_cell.length_b   1.000
_cell.length_c   1.000
_cell.angle_alpha   90.00
_cell.angle_beta   90.00
_cell.angle_gamma   90.00
#
_symmetry.space_group_name_H-M   'P 1'
#
loop_
_entity.id
_entity.type
_entity.pdbx_description
1 polymer ?
#
loop_
_entity_poly.entity_id
_entity_poly.type
_entity_poly.pdbx_seq_one_letter_code
_entity_poly.pdbx_strand_id
1 'polypeptide(L)'
;MGFTLALGSAAFADQCAYITKQQAIAAVSRLEKGQTMYKLCEPCGDKVPQAVKINSVSAGTVGYENFWGVYVNEQNIDLAYTYVDTTSNKDRKVNLATLARCPAQDVSRFIFLSKRR
;
A
#
# COMPACT_ATOMS: atom_id res chain seq x y z
N MET A 1 -4.28 18.68 40.82
CA MET A 1 -3.57 18.76 39.52
C MET A 1 -3.77 17.43 38.82
N GLY A 2 -4.66 17.37 37.83
CA GLY A 2 -4.89 16.16 37.04
C GLY A 2 -4.06 16.21 35.77
N PHE A 3 -3.17 15.23 35.58
CA PHE A 3 -2.46 15.02 34.31
C PHE A 3 -3.36 14.23 33.38
N THR A 4 -4.00 14.91 32.43
CA THR A 4 -4.73 14.25 31.34
C THR A 4 -3.70 13.77 30.31
N LEU A 5 -3.38 12.47 30.32
CA LEU A 5 -2.62 11.84 29.24
C LEU A 5 -3.49 11.79 27.98
N ALA A 6 -3.23 12.71 27.05
CA ALA A 6 -3.77 12.62 25.70
C ALA A 6 -3.06 11.46 24.98
N LEU A 7 -3.72 10.31 24.89
CA LEU A 7 -3.35 9.22 23.99
C LEU A 7 -3.57 9.72 22.56
N GLY A 8 -2.54 10.33 21.97
CA GLY A 8 -2.52 10.63 20.54
C GLY A 8 -2.55 9.30 19.79
N SER A 9 -3.67 8.99 19.15
CA SER A 9 -3.72 7.97 18.11
C SER A 9 -2.68 8.36 17.06
N ALA A 10 -1.64 7.55 16.90
CA ALA A 10 -0.70 7.70 15.80
C ALA A 10 -1.50 7.66 14.50
N ALA A 11 -1.73 8.84 13.91
CA ALA A 11 -2.20 8.93 12.55
C ALA A 11 -1.01 8.46 11.70
N PHE A 12 -0.96 7.15 11.42
CA PHE A 12 0.02 6.60 10.51
C PHE A 12 -0.29 7.17 9.13
N ALA A 13 0.42 8.26 8.81
CA ALA A 13 0.34 8.94 7.53
C ALA A 13 0.60 7.95 6.39
N ASP A 14 0.19 8.34 5.18
CA ASP A 14 0.48 7.57 3.98
C ASP A 14 2.00 7.45 3.78
N GLN A 15 2.59 6.31 4.17
CA GLN A 15 4.04 6.14 4.25
C GLN A 15 4.69 6.11 2.87
N CYS A 16 3.94 5.67 1.86
CA CYS A 16 4.40 5.51 0.49
C CYS A 16 3.36 5.96 -0.55
N ALA A 17 2.53 6.98 -0.26
CA ALA A 17 1.67 7.60 -1.29
C ALA A 17 2.38 8.67 -2.13
N TYR A 18 3.47 9.23 -1.61
CA TYR A 18 4.29 10.27 -2.24
C TYR A 18 5.70 9.71 -2.37
N ILE A 19 6.06 9.32 -3.59
CA ILE A 19 7.26 8.53 -3.86
C ILE A 19 8.06 9.14 -5.00
N THR A 20 9.28 8.68 -5.20
CA THR A 20 10.07 9.07 -6.37
C THR A 20 9.46 8.52 -7.66
N LYS A 21 9.75 9.17 -8.79
CA LYS A 21 9.37 8.67 -10.13
C LYS A 21 9.81 7.21 -10.36
N GLN A 22 11.02 6.87 -9.92
CA GLN A 22 11.55 5.51 -10.07
C GLN A 22 10.74 4.48 -9.27
N GLN A 23 10.36 4.81 -8.03
CA GLN A 23 9.50 3.95 -7.21
C GLN A 23 8.10 3.81 -7.83
N ALA A 24 7.52 4.90 -8.37
CA ALA A 24 6.23 4.86 -9.04
C ALA A 24 6.26 3.94 -10.28
N ILE A 25 7.28 4.05 -11.11
CA ILE A 25 7.50 3.16 -12.27
C ILE A 25 7.64 1.71 -11.83
N ALA A 26 8.46 1.45 -10.80
CA ALA A 26 8.64 0.12 -10.25
C ALA A 26 7.32 -0.47 -9.72
N ALA A 27 6.49 0.33 -9.05
CA ALA A 27 5.19 -0.09 -8.55
C ALA A 27 4.19 -0.39 -9.67
N VAL A 28 4.01 0.51 -10.65
CA VAL A 28 3.04 0.27 -11.75
C VAL A 28 3.42 -0.93 -12.61
N SER A 29 4.70 -1.26 -12.74
CA SER A 29 5.16 -2.49 -13.44
C SER A 29 4.70 -3.80 -12.77
N ARG A 30 4.09 -3.73 -11.57
CA ARG A 30 3.56 -4.86 -10.81
C ARG A 30 2.04 -4.91 -10.80
N LEU A 31 1.39 -3.96 -11.50
CA LEU A 31 -0.04 -3.76 -11.50
C LEU A 31 -0.57 -3.88 -12.93
N GLU A 32 -1.58 -4.71 -13.10
CA GLU A 32 -2.22 -4.91 -14.39
C GLU A 32 -3.72 -4.68 -14.32
N LYS A 33 -4.30 -4.11 -15.37
CA LYS A 33 -5.76 -4.01 -15.49
C LYS A 33 -6.37 -5.42 -15.46
N GLY A 34 -7.40 -5.60 -14.65
CA GLY A 34 -8.02 -6.90 -14.42
C GLY A 34 -7.42 -7.69 -13.26
N GLN A 35 -6.30 -7.27 -12.69
CA GLN A 35 -5.77 -7.86 -11.46
C GLN A 35 -6.63 -7.46 -10.25
N THR A 36 -6.59 -8.27 -9.19
CA THR A 36 -7.07 -7.88 -7.85
C THR A 36 -5.87 -7.51 -6.99
N MET A 37 -5.89 -6.31 -6.41
CA MET A 37 -4.99 -5.91 -5.34
C MET A 37 -5.71 -5.94 -3.99
N TYR A 38 -4.96 -5.84 -2.91
CA TYR A 38 -5.47 -5.94 -1.54
C TYR A 38 -4.99 -4.75 -0.72
N LYS A 39 -5.92 -4.04 -0.07
CA LYS A 39 -5.61 -2.94 0.84
C LYS A 39 -5.64 -3.42 2.29
N LEU A 40 -4.61 -3.11 3.08
CA LEU A 40 -4.54 -3.43 4.51
C LEU A 40 -3.63 -2.42 5.23
N CYS A 41 -4.18 -1.65 6.17
CA CYS A 41 -3.38 -0.82 7.06
C CYS A 41 -3.18 -1.52 8.41
N GLU A 42 -2.13 -2.35 8.51
CA GLU A 42 -1.72 -2.99 9.76
C GLU A 42 -1.55 -2.01 10.93
N PRO A 43 -0.87 -0.86 10.78
CA PRO A 43 -0.68 0.06 11.90
C PRO A 43 -1.96 0.84 12.27
N CYS A 44 -2.98 0.85 11.40
CA CYS A 44 -4.32 1.34 11.72
C CYS A 44 -5.16 0.34 12.53
N GLY A 45 -4.69 -0.89 12.69
CA GLY A 45 -5.41 -1.98 13.36
C GLY A 45 -6.29 -2.83 12.44
N ASP A 46 -6.16 -2.69 11.12
CA ASP A 46 -6.88 -3.54 10.17
C ASP A 46 -6.44 -5.00 10.33
N LYS A 47 -7.42 -5.92 10.26
CA LYS A 47 -7.17 -7.37 10.40
C LYS A 47 -7.47 -8.15 9.13
N VAL A 48 -8.25 -7.58 8.23
CA VAL A 48 -8.74 -8.26 7.03
C VAL A 48 -8.46 -7.37 5.83
N PRO A 49 -7.72 -7.86 4.83
CA PRO A 49 -7.43 -7.08 3.65
C PRO A 49 -8.69 -6.89 2.79
N GLN A 50 -8.89 -5.68 2.28
CA GLN A 50 -9.95 -5.37 1.32
C GLN A 50 -9.48 -5.64 -0.11
N ALA A 51 -10.21 -6.49 -0.84
CA ALA A 51 -9.96 -6.76 -2.25
C ALA A 51 -10.43 -5.58 -3.13
N VAL A 52 -9.59 -5.17 -4.08
CA VAL A 52 -9.88 -4.09 -5.04
C VAL A 52 -9.52 -4.56 -6.45
N LYS A 53 -10.48 -4.51 -7.38
CA LYS A 53 -10.24 -4.79 -8.80
C LYS A 53 -9.59 -3.58 -9.47
N ILE A 54 -8.52 -3.81 -10.23
CA ILE A 54 -7.84 -2.76 -11.00
C ILE A 54 -8.56 -2.58 -12.35
N ASN A 55 -9.22 -1.43 -12.53
CA ASN A 55 -9.86 -1.02 -13.79
C ASN A 55 -8.97 -0.07 -14.59
N SER A 56 -8.17 0.74 -13.89
CA SER A 56 -7.13 1.61 -14.46
C SER A 56 -5.93 1.65 -13.52
N VAL A 57 -4.74 1.81 -14.10
CA VAL A 57 -3.50 2.05 -13.38
C VAL A 57 -2.65 3.09 -14.12
N SER A 58 -2.07 4.03 -13.39
CA SER A 58 -1.12 5.01 -13.93
C SER A 58 -0.13 5.47 -12.86
N ALA A 59 0.96 6.10 -13.31
CA ALA A 59 1.89 6.84 -12.46
C ALA A 59 1.91 8.29 -12.94
N GLY A 60 1.94 9.24 -12.01
CA GLY A 60 1.93 10.67 -12.34
C GLY A 60 2.40 11.53 -11.19
N THR A 61 2.58 12.82 -11.46
CA THR A 61 2.93 13.82 -10.44
C THR A 61 1.74 14.05 -9.52
N VAL A 62 1.98 14.12 -8.21
CA VAL A 62 0.93 14.39 -7.21
C VAL A 62 0.63 15.88 -7.02
N GLY A 63 1.28 16.76 -7.79
CA GLY A 63 1.12 18.21 -7.69
C GLY A 63 1.83 18.84 -6.49
N TYR A 64 2.69 18.07 -5.82
CA TYR A 64 3.50 18.52 -4.69
C TYR A 64 4.98 18.18 -4.94
N GLU A 65 5.81 19.22 -4.98
CA GLU A 65 7.24 19.15 -5.26
C GLU A 65 7.56 18.25 -6.48
N ASN A 66 8.52 17.34 -6.33
CA ASN A 66 8.93 16.37 -7.36
C ASN A 66 8.38 14.97 -7.07
N PHE A 67 7.36 14.85 -6.23
CA PHE A 67 6.77 13.57 -5.87
C PHE A 67 5.87 13.03 -6.98
N TRP A 68 5.84 11.70 -7.03
CA TRP A 68 5.01 10.89 -7.88
C TRP A 68 4.08 10.05 -7.03
N GLY A 69 2.97 9.65 -7.62
CA GLY A 69 1.98 8.76 -7.04
C GLY A 69 1.66 7.63 -8.01
N VAL A 70 1.05 6.59 -7.47
CA VAL A 70 0.46 5.49 -8.24
C VAL A 70 -1.04 5.60 -8.10
N TYR A 71 -1.72 5.69 -9.23
CA TYR A 71 -3.16 5.85 -9.27
C TYR A 71 -3.79 4.54 -9.71
N VAL A 72 -4.65 3.98 -8.88
CA VAL A 72 -5.47 2.82 -9.21
C VAL A 72 -6.92 3.26 -9.14
N ASN A 73 -7.65 3.09 -10.24
CA ASN A 73 -9.04 3.58 -10.35
C ASN A 73 -9.14 5.07 -9.97
N GLU A 74 -8.22 5.88 -10.50
CA GLU A 74 -8.15 7.34 -10.28
C GLU A 74 -7.80 7.78 -8.85
N GLN A 75 -7.63 6.85 -7.92
CA GLN A 75 -7.22 7.13 -6.55
C GLN A 75 -5.71 6.93 -6.39
N ASN A 76 -5.02 7.94 -5.85
CA ASN A 76 -3.65 7.75 -5.40
C ASN A 76 -3.64 6.72 -4.26
N ILE A 77 -2.79 5.70 -4.37
CA ILE A 77 -2.70 4.63 -3.36
C ILE A 77 -1.42 4.78 -2.54
N ASP A 78 -1.50 4.40 -1.27
CA ASP A 78 -0.31 4.16 -0.46
C ASP A 78 0.25 2.76 -0.78
N LEU A 79 1.48 2.70 -1.26
CA LEU A 79 2.14 1.42 -1.55
C LEU A 79 2.39 0.59 -0.27
N ALA A 80 2.50 1.24 0.90
CA ALA A 80 2.74 0.58 2.17
C ALA A 80 1.55 -0.28 2.61
N TYR A 81 0.35 0.10 2.20
CA TYR A 81 -0.90 -0.60 2.54
C TYR A 81 -1.47 -1.39 1.37
N THR A 82 -0.70 -1.55 0.28
CA THR A 82 -1.14 -2.24 -0.93
C THR A 82 -0.36 -3.53 -1.11
N TYR A 83 -1.09 -4.63 -1.35
CA TYR A 83 -0.54 -5.97 -1.55
C TYR A 83 -1.03 -6.57 -2.86
N VAL A 84 -0.15 -7.29 -3.55
CA VAL A 84 -0.41 -7.90 -4.86
C VAL A 84 -0.03 -9.38 -4.86
N ASP A 85 -0.54 -10.12 -5.83
CA ASP A 85 -0.22 -11.54 -6.00
C ASP A 85 1.28 -11.79 -6.21
N THR A 86 1.77 -12.90 -5.64
CA THR A 86 3.07 -13.45 -6.01
C THR A 86 2.89 -14.46 -7.13
N THR A 87 3.84 -14.55 -8.07
CA THR A 87 3.78 -15.47 -9.23
C THR A 87 3.69 -16.95 -8.84
N SER A 88 4.07 -17.30 -7.61
CA SER A 88 4.20 -18.70 -7.17
C SER A 88 3.11 -19.18 -6.20
N ASN A 89 2.36 -18.29 -5.55
CA ASN A 89 1.39 -18.69 -4.52
C ASN A 89 0.22 -17.70 -4.45
N LYS A 90 -0.99 -18.19 -4.77
CA LYS A 90 -2.24 -17.41 -4.79
C LYS A 90 -2.76 -17.02 -3.40
N ASP A 91 -2.25 -17.60 -2.32
CA ASP A 91 -2.64 -17.22 -0.96
C ASP A 91 -1.69 -16.17 -0.37
N ARG A 92 -0.44 -16.13 -0.85
CA ARG A 92 0.58 -15.17 -0.38
C ARG A 92 0.58 -13.91 -1.24
N LYS A 93 0.39 -12.76 -0.62
CA LYS A 93 0.51 -11.44 -1.25
C LYS A 93 1.79 -10.77 -0.81
N VAL A 94 2.41 -10.02 -1.70
CA VAL A 94 3.60 -9.22 -1.42
C VAL A 94 3.23 -7.75 -1.35
N ASN A 95 3.83 -7.04 -0.39
CA ASN A 95 3.66 -5.62 -0.20
C ASN A 95 4.27 -4.83 -1.37
N LEU A 96 3.52 -3.87 -1.92
CA LEU A 96 3.91 -3.12 -3.11
C LEU A 96 5.05 -2.14 -2.82
N ALA A 97 5.13 -1.55 -1.61
CA ALA A 97 6.27 -0.73 -1.19
C ALA A 97 7.56 -1.55 -1.18
N THR A 98 7.52 -2.83 -0.76
CA THR A 98 8.68 -3.73 -0.83
C THR A 98 9.16 -3.92 -2.28
N LEU A 99 8.25 -4.12 -3.23
CA LEU A 99 8.59 -4.28 -4.65
C LEU A 99 9.13 -2.98 -5.27
N ALA A 100 8.61 -1.84 -4.83
CA ALA A 100 9.02 -0.52 -5.29
C ALA A 100 10.28 0.02 -4.59
N ARG A 101 10.77 -0.65 -3.53
CA ARG A 101 11.82 -0.14 -2.64
C ARG A 101 11.45 1.19 -1.98
N CYS A 102 10.20 1.33 -1.56
CA CYS A 102 9.77 2.41 -0.66
C CYS A 102 9.96 1.97 0.80
N PRO A 103 10.58 2.79 1.67
CA PRO A 103 10.95 2.41 3.03
C PRO A 103 9.76 2.48 4.01
N ALA A 104 8.75 1.64 3.79
CA ALA A 104 7.62 1.49 4.72
C ALA A 104 8.03 0.75 6.00
N GLN A 105 7.40 1.12 7.12
CA GLN A 105 7.61 0.55 8.45
C GLN A 105 6.27 0.09 9.04
N ASP A 106 6.36 -0.80 10.03
CA ASP A 106 5.18 -1.36 10.75
C ASP A 106 4.14 -2.01 9.83
N VAL A 107 4.58 -2.46 8.65
CA VAL A 107 3.80 -3.23 7.68
C VAL A 107 4.56 -4.51 7.31
N SER A 108 3.82 -5.60 7.20
CA SER A 108 4.31 -6.89 6.78
C SER A 108 4.75 -6.85 5.32
N ARG A 109 5.89 -7.48 5.02
CA ARG A 109 6.35 -7.66 3.62
C ARG A 109 5.45 -8.60 2.83
N PHE A 110 4.77 -9.51 3.53
CA PHE A 110 3.83 -10.47 2.95
C PHE A 110 2.61 -10.65 3.85
N ILE A 111 1.44 -10.86 3.25
CA ILE A 111 0.23 -11.28 3.96
C ILE A 111 -0.32 -12.57 3.34
N PHE A 112 -1.17 -13.28 4.08
CA PHE A 112 -1.83 -14.50 3.63
C PHE A 112 -3.35 -14.30 3.69
N LEU A 113 -4.05 -14.62 2.59
CA LEU A 113 -5.51 -14.46 2.53
C LEU A 113 -6.27 -15.59 3.24
N SER A 114 -5.66 -16.74 3.43
CA SER A 114 -6.29 -17.82 4.19
C SER A 114 -6.05 -17.62 5.69
N LYS A 115 -7.11 -17.76 6.48
CA LYS A 115 -6.96 -18.02 7.92
C LYS A 115 -6.19 -19.33 8.03
N ARG A 116 -4.90 -19.27 8.38
CA ARG A 116 -4.32 -20.37 9.15
C ARG A 116 -5.11 -20.40 10.47
N ARG A 117 -6.14 -21.25 10.51
CA ARG A 117 -6.69 -21.71 11.78
C ARG A 117 -5.64 -22.53 12.49
#